data_AF-A0A1G7DGQ7-F1
#
_entry.id   AF-A0A1G7DGQ7-F1
#
_cell.length_a   1.000
_cell.length_b   1.000
_cell.length_c   1.000
_cell.angle_alpha   90.00
_cell.angle_beta   90.00
_cell.angle_gamma   90.00
#
_symmetry.space_group_name_H-M   'P 1'
#
loop_
_entity.id
_entity.type
_entity.pdbx_description
1 polymer ?
#
loop_
_entity_poly.entity_id
_entity_poly.type
_entity_poly.pdbx_seq_one_letter_code
_entity_poly.pdbx_strand_id
1 'polypeptide(L)'
;MQFLKETAVTVLFMLAMLNVSAADVENWPIRRIDIMSPDGRLPSNVRAISANGEVIVGQVESKSGGQPVAFRWTAQTGMRDIRTGEAKSSRADSISVDGSAISGSVDGADGKTQGFRWTAARGLEKFGRNWSYVQTSGISDDGTILVGAFWYQDYDPHAFYWTERDGVQSIADDKFFQMSQLTDSGALGISGDGSTIVGWAADDQRQQAIAFRWTRANGAQYIGNVGGGDNIPHWMGVSKDGSVVVGTAFNGSYRGATEHVFRWTREEGFKNVIPDGESNALGMSSDGSKLFGEYRVEDQFHYFVWTKNSGVVDTGIVADRTQWPLISDRAITLVPAR
;
A
#
# COMPACT_ATOMS: atom_id res chain seq x y z
N MET A 1 5.91 -22.73 47.94
CA MET A 1 7.21 -22.01 47.96
C MET A 1 8.05 -22.61 46.85
N GLN A 2 8.63 -21.92 45.88
CA GLN A 2 8.69 -20.50 45.52
C GLN A 2 9.36 -20.46 44.12
N PHE A 3 8.80 -19.66 43.20
CA PHE A 3 9.39 -18.91 42.07
C PHE A 3 10.92 -19.03 41.83
N LEU A 4 11.44 -19.15 40.59
CA LEU A 4 11.58 -18.13 39.52
C LEU A 4 11.93 -18.85 38.19
N LYS A 5 11.28 -18.61 37.04
CA LYS A 5 11.48 -17.49 36.08
C LYS A 5 12.93 -17.25 35.66
N GLU A 6 13.26 -17.67 34.43
CA GLU A 6 13.93 -16.86 33.39
C GLU A 6 14.13 -17.74 32.14
N THR A 7 13.18 -17.71 31.21
CA THR A 7 13.43 -18.21 29.85
C THR A 7 13.99 -17.04 29.06
N ALA A 8 15.31 -17.07 28.86
CA ALA A 8 16.02 -16.14 28.01
C ALA A 8 15.38 -16.11 26.62
N VAL A 9 14.96 -14.93 26.17
CA VAL A 9 14.65 -14.67 24.76
C VAL A 9 15.99 -14.68 24.03
N THR A 10 16.33 -15.81 23.44
CA THR A 10 17.47 -15.91 22.53
C THR A 10 17.16 -15.10 21.28
N VAL A 11 17.71 -13.90 21.18
CA VAL A 11 17.85 -13.17 19.92
C VAL A 11 18.87 -13.95 19.08
N LEU A 12 18.37 -14.81 18.21
CA LEU A 12 19.18 -15.63 17.33
C LEU A 12 19.60 -14.78 16.11
N PHE A 13 20.71 -14.03 16.25
CA PHE A 13 21.48 -13.60 15.09
C PHE A 13 22.18 -14.85 14.51
N MET A 14 21.58 -15.49 13.51
CA MET A 14 22.28 -16.54 12.76
C MET A 14 22.82 -15.98 11.44
N LEU A 15 24.15 -15.84 11.42
CA LEU A 15 24.97 -15.43 10.29
C LEU A 15 24.84 -16.42 9.12
N ALA A 16 24.33 -15.94 8.00
CA ALA A 16 24.84 -16.19 6.66
C ALA A 16 24.38 -15.02 5.76
N MET A 17 24.95 -13.83 5.98
CA MET A 17 24.73 -12.70 5.08
C MET A 17 25.57 -12.92 3.81
N LEU A 18 24.90 -13.09 2.67
CA LEU A 18 25.47 -12.81 1.36
C LEU A 18 26.07 -11.39 1.39
N ASN A 19 27.27 -11.21 0.86
CA ASN A 19 28.03 -9.95 0.91
C ASN A 19 27.20 -8.75 0.37
N VAL A 20 26.66 -7.89 1.25
CA VAL A 20 25.97 -6.64 0.87
C VAL A 20 26.96 -5.47 0.77
N SER A 21 27.02 -4.84 -0.41
CA SER A 21 27.46 -3.47 -0.73
C SER A 21 27.41 -3.34 -2.28
N ALA A 22 27.01 -2.24 -2.92
CA ALA A 22 27.52 -0.87 -2.80
C ALA A 22 26.42 0.19 -2.52
N ALA A 23 26.63 1.17 -1.63
CA ALA A 23 26.91 0.98 -0.21
C ALA A 23 25.56 0.98 0.55
N ASP A 24 25.16 -0.16 1.13
CA ASP A 24 23.84 -0.45 1.72
C ASP A 24 22.62 0.03 0.91
N VAL A 25 22.54 -0.40 -0.37
CA VAL A 25 21.48 -0.06 -1.36
C VAL A 25 21.14 1.45 -1.37
N GLU A 26 22.22 2.21 -1.23
CA GLU A 26 22.41 3.60 -0.80
C GLU A 26 21.36 4.19 0.17
N ASN A 27 21.38 3.58 1.36
CA ASN A 27 20.74 3.89 2.63
C ASN A 27 19.26 3.53 2.75
N TRP A 28 18.77 2.61 1.93
CA TRP A 28 17.67 1.75 2.34
C TRP A 28 18.21 0.36 2.69
N PRO A 29 18.63 0.13 3.96
CA PRO A 29 19.08 -1.18 4.38
C PRO A 29 17.96 -2.20 4.17
N ILE A 30 18.32 -3.36 3.63
CA ILE A 30 17.43 -4.50 3.52
C ILE A 30 17.54 -5.30 4.82
N ARG A 31 16.40 -5.60 5.44
CA ARG A 31 16.30 -6.36 6.68
C ARG A 31 15.29 -7.48 6.50
N ARG A 32 15.48 -8.58 7.21
CA ARG A 32 14.51 -9.68 7.27
C ARG A 32 13.90 -9.73 8.66
N ILE A 33 12.57 -9.84 8.73
CA ILE A 33 11.84 -9.97 9.99
C ILE A 33 10.84 -11.11 9.86
N ASP A 34 10.90 -12.03 10.80
CA ASP A 34 9.86 -13.06 10.96
C ASP A 34 8.79 -12.52 11.90
N ILE A 35 7.58 -12.32 11.37
CA ILE A 35 6.44 -11.93 12.18
C ILE A 35 5.58 -13.16 12.48
N MET A 36 5.39 -13.43 13.76
CA MET A 36 4.55 -14.52 14.24
C MET A 36 3.55 -13.99 15.27
N SER A 37 2.40 -14.64 15.34
CA SER A 37 1.47 -14.40 16.43
C SER A 37 1.96 -15.09 17.70
N PRO A 38 1.50 -14.66 18.89
CA PRO A 38 1.81 -15.35 20.15
C PRO A 38 1.43 -16.83 20.18
N ASP A 39 0.52 -17.26 19.30
CA ASP A 39 0.11 -18.66 19.11
C ASP A 39 0.77 -19.36 17.91
N GLY A 40 1.84 -18.79 17.36
CA GLY A 40 2.69 -19.43 16.34
C GLY A 40 2.14 -19.41 14.90
N ARG A 41 1.09 -18.63 14.62
CA ARG A 41 0.57 -18.46 13.26
C ARG A 41 1.43 -17.45 12.48
N LEU A 42 1.58 -17.71 11.19
CA LEU A 42 2.19 -16.80 10.23
C LEU A 42 1.12 -15.91 9.58
N PRO A 43 1.47 -14.67 9.19
CA PRO A 43 0.57 -13.83 8.41
C PRO A 43 0.17 -14.53 7.10
N SER A 44 -1.07 -14.30 6.65
CA SER A 44 -1.51 -14.77 5.32
C SER A 44 -1.30 -13.70 4.25
N ASN A 45 -1.19 -12.44 4.65
CA ASN A 45 -0.79 -11.33 3.80
C ASN A 45 -0.29 -10.17 4.67
N VAL A 46 0.82 -9.54 4.30
CA VAL A 46 1.34 -8.34 4.95
C VAL A 46 1.22 -7.16 3.98
N ARG A 47 0.68 -6.04 4.47
CA ARG A 47 0.17 -4.97 3.61
C ARG A 47 0.93 -3.66 3.77
N ALA A 48 1.30 -3.29 5.00
CA ALA A 48 1.98 -2.02 5.25
C ALA A 48 2.86 -2.05 6.51
N ILE A 49 3.79 -1.09 6.59
CA ILE A 49 4.71 -0.86 7.70
C ILE A 49 4.76 0.64 8.03
N SER A 50 4.89 0.99 9.31
CA SER A 50 5.06 2.39 9.74
C SER A 50 6.41 2.94 9.26
N ALA A 51 6.52 4.27 9.16
CA ALA A 51 7.72 4.92 8.60
C ALA A 51 9.01 4.58 9.36
N ASN A 52 8.89 4.32 10.68
CA ASN A 52 10.01 3.93 11.52
C ASN A 52 10.35 2.42 11.47
N GLY A 53 9.53 1.60 10.80
CA GLY A 53 9.73 0.16 10.68
C GLY A 53 9.23 -0.67 11.87
N GLU A 54 8.53 -0.08 12.84
CA GLU A 54 8.24 -0.73 14.13
C GLU A 54 6.83 -1.36 14.20
N VAL A 55 5.91 -0.93 13.33
CA VAL A 55 4.54 -1.44 13.30
C VAL A 55 4.24 -2.00 11.93
N ILE A 56 3.82 -3.26 11.87
CA ILE A 56 3.45 -3.95 10.63
C ILE A 56 1.98 -4.35 10.70
N VAL A 57 1.27 -4.23 9.59
CA VAL A 57 -0.16 -4.57 9.48
C VAL A 57 -0.45 -5.43 8.27
N GLY A 58 -1.55 -6.17 8.36
CA GLY A 58 -2.01 -7.03 7.29
C GLY A 58 -3.16 -7.90 7.76
N GLN A 59 -3.20 -9.15 7.29
CA GLN A 59 -4.16 -10.15 7.72
C GLN A 59 -3.48 -11.49 8.06
N VAL A 60 -4.10 -12.20 8.99
CA VAL A 60 -3.70 -13.53 9.44
C VAL A 60 -4.93 -14.46 9.43
N GLU A 61 -4.75 -15.73 9.11
CA GLU A 61 -5.85 -16.71 9.17
C GLU A 61 -6.50 -16.76 10.55
N SER A 62 -7.82 -16.86 10.63
CA SER A 62 -8.51 -16.98 11.91
C SER A 62 -8.16 -18.28 12.64
N LYS A 63 -8.09 -18.21 13.97
CA LYS A 63 -7.76 -19.35 14.85
C LYS A 63 -8.67 -20.56 14.67
N SER A 64 -9.92 -20.35 14.26
CA SER A 64 -10.93 -21.41 14.15
C SER A 64 -11.09 -21.95 12.71
N GLY A 65 -10.10 -21.75 11.83
CA GLY A 65 -10.23 -22.10 10.40
C GLY A 65 -11.22 -21.20 9.65
N GLY A 66 -11.49 -20.00 10.18
CA GLY A 66 -12.40 -19.01 9.60
C GLY A 66 -11.69 -17.98 8.71
N GLN A 67 -12.45 -16.98 8.27
CA GLN A 67 -11.97 -15.91 7.39
C GLN A 67 -10.81 -15.09 8.01
N PRO A 68 -9.94 -14.46 7.18
CA PRO A 68 -8.79 -13.70 7.65
C PRO A 68 -9.14 -12.53 8.58
N VAL A 69 -8.22 -12.20 9.48
CA VAL A 69 -8.40 -11.16 10.50
C VAL A 69 -7.27 -10.15 10.43
N ALA A 70 -7.60 -8.86 10.55
CA ALA A 70 -6.65 -7.79 10.50
C ALA A 70 -5.74 -7.85 11.74
N PHE A 71 -4.44 -7.67 11.55
CA PHE A 71 -3.50 -7.64 12.66
C PHE A 71 -2.69 -6.35 12.70
N ARG A 72 -2.17 -6.07 13.90
CA ARG A 72 -1.10 -5.12 14.18
C ARG A 72 0.03 -5.86 14.90
N TRP A 73 1.23 -5.80 14.33
CA TRP A 73 2.43 -6.41 14.90
C TRP A 73 3.37 -5.33 15.44
N THR A 74 4.00 -5.62 16.58
CA THR A 74 5.19 -4.92 17.07
C THR A 74 6.14 -5.96 17.66
N ALA A 75 7.43 -5.62 17.77
CA ALA A 75 8.42 -6.47 18.41
C ALA A 75 8.04 -6.82 19.86
N GLN A 76 7.39 -5.89 20.57
CA GLN A 76 7.01 -6.06 21.98
C GLN A 76 5.81 -6.97 22.17
N THR A 77 4.84 -6.93 21.24
CA THR A 77 3.53 -7.61 21.43
C THR A 77 3.31 -8.83 20.55
N GLY A 78 4.16 -9.03 19.52
CA GLY A 78 3.88 -9.93 18.41
C GLY A 78 2.64 -9.50 17.61
N MET A 79 2.11 -10.37 16.74
CA MET A 79 0.88 -10.09 16.00
C MET A 79 -0.33 -10.09 16.93
N ARG A 80 -1.10 -9.00 16.93
CA ARG A 80 -2.36 -8.85 17.67
C ARG A 80 -3.50 -8.61 16.70
N ASP A 81 -4.59 -9.35 16.87
CA ASP A 81 -5.86 -9.05 16.18
C ASP A 81 -6.35 -7.67 16.63
N ILE A 82 -6.69 -6.81 15.67
CA ILE A 82 -7.21 -5.45 15.94
C ILE A 82 -8.72 -5.35 15.79
N ARG A 83 -9.41 -6.45 15.53
CA ARG A 83 -10.87 -6.50 15.59
C ARG A 83 -11.36 -6.46 17.03
N THR A 84 -12.47 -5.75 17.21
CA THR A 84 -13.36 -5.91 18.36
C THR A 84 -14.75 -6.26 17.82
N GLY A 85 -15.28 -7.46 18.10
CA GLY A 85 -16.66 -7.87 17.77
C GLY A 85 -16.83 -8.95 16.69
N GLU A 86 -18.04 -9.07 16.12
CA GLU A 86 -18.53 -10.20 15.28
C GLU A 86 -18.19 -10.10 13.77
N ALA A 87 -17.17 -9.32 13.37
CA ALA A 87 -16.82 -9.19 11.96
C ALA A 87 -16.40 -10.54 11.35
N LYS A 88 -16.93 -10.88 10.17
CA LYS A 88 -16.64 -12.15 9.50
C LYS A 88 -15.17 -12.23 9.11
N SER A 89 -14.69 -11.23 8.38
CA SER A 89 -13.30 -11.07 7.97
C SER A 89 -12.85 -9.62 8.15
N SER A 90 -11.55 -9.38 8.18
CA SER A 90 -10.99 -8.03 8.03
C SER A 90 -9.56 -8.09 7.53
N ARG A 91 -9.14 -7.01 6.87
CA ARG A 91 -7.75 -6.77 6.47
C ARG A 91 -7.36 -5.35 6.85
N ALA A 92 -6.14 -5.17 7.32
CA ALA A 92 -5.53 -3.85 7.44
C ALA A 92 -4.74 -3.58 6.15
N ASP A 93 -5.02 -2.45 5.49
CA ASP A 93 -4.47 -2.10 4.18
C ASP A 93 -3.42 -0.99 4.25
N SER A 94 -3.54 -0.06 5.19
CA SER A 94 -2.58 1.05 5.35
C SER A 94 -2.40 1.48 6.81
N ILE A 95 -1.34 2.22 7.10
CA ILE A 95 -0.96 2.65 8.45
C ILE A 95 -0.37 4.07 8.43
N SER A 96 -0.67 4.86 9.46
CA SER A 96 -0.10 6.19 9.65
C SER A 96 1.41 6.14 9.88
N VAL A 97 2.09 7.27 9.65
CA VAL A 97 3.56 7.37 9.78
C VAL A 97 4.09 6.91 11.13
N ASP A 98 3.38 7.24 12.21
CA ASP A 98 3.72 6.88 13.59
C ASP A 98 3.21 5.48 14.02
N GLY A 99 2.45 4.80 13.16
CA GLY A 99 1.87 3.49 13.46
C GLY A 99 0.73 3.48 14.47
N SER A 100 0.11 4.63 14.74
CA SER A 100 -0.97 4.79 15.72
C SER A 100 -2.38 4.63 15.13
N ALA A 101 -2.54 4.88 13.83
CA ALA A 101 -3.79 4.71 13.10
C ALA A 101 -3.63 3.72 11.94
N ILE A 102 -4.63 2.87 11.76
CA ILE A 102 -4.64 1.82 10.74
C ILE A 102 -5.93 1.94 9.94
N SER A 103 -5.85 1.83 8.61
CA SER A 103 -7.02 1.68 7.76
C SER A 103 -7.16 0.26 7.24
N GLY A 104 -8.38 -0.09 6.86
CA GLY A 104 -8.61 -1.34 6.17
C GLY A 104 -10.07 -1.53 5.81
N SER A 105 -10.42 -2.77 5.49
CA SER A 105 -11.80 -3.16 5.24
C SER A 105 -12.23 -4.31 6.15
N VAL A 106 -13.52 -4.33 6.47
CA VAL A 106 -14.14 -5.32 7.36
C VAL A 106 -15.45 -5.82 6.75
N ASP A 107 -15.60 -7.13 6.69
CA ASP A 107 -16.84 -7.75 6.20
C ASP A 107 -17.88 -7.81 7.31
N GLY A 108 -19.02 -7.19 7.04
CA GLY A 108 -20.20 -7.20 7.88
C GLY A 108 -20.96 -8.53 7.82
N ALA A 109 -21.81 -8.76 8.82
CA ALA A 109 -22.69 -9.93 8.83
C ALA A 109 -23.70 -9.91 7.67
N ASP A 110 -24.06 -8.71 7.20
CA ASP A 110 -24.98 -8.41 6.10
C ASP A 110 -24.39 -8.62 4.69
N GLY A 111 -23.15 -9.09 4.60
CA GLY A 111 -22.48 -9.36 3.32
C GLY A 111 -21.88 -8.12 2.65
N LYS A 112 -21.96 -6.94 3.30
CA LYS A 112 -21.31 -5.72 2.83
C LYS A 112 -19.91 -5.59 3.41
N THR A 113 -19.03 -4.95 2.65
CA THR A 113 -17.68 -4.62 3.11
C THR A 113 -17.61 -3.14 3.45
N GLN A 114 -17.25 -2.85 4.70
CA GLN A 114 -17.10 -1.49 5.21
C GLN A 114 -15.63 -1.12 5.31
N GLY A 115 -15.31 0.16 5.09
CA GLY A 115 -14.01 0.70 5.45
C GLY A 115 -13.93 0.84 6.96
N PHE A 116 -12.72 0.78 7.51
CA PHE A 116 -12.50 1.14 8.91
C PHE A 116 -11.26 2.00 9.10
N ARG A 117 -11.30 2.75 10.21
CA ARG A 117 -10.15 3.35 10.86
C ARG A 117 -10.00 2.74 12.24
N TRP A 118 -8.81 2.30 12.60
CA TRP A 118 -8.52 1.77 13.92
C TRP A 118 -7.50 2.64 14.64
N THR A 119 -7.74 2.88 15.93
CA THR A 119 -6.73 3.41 16.86
C THR A 119 -6.77 2.64 18.17
N ALA A 120 -5.66 2.62 18.92
CA ALA A 120 -5.63 1.98 20.23
C ALA A 120 -6.65 2.58 21.22
N ALA A 121 -6.94 3.88 21.11
CA ALA A 121 -7.83 4.59 22.01
C ALA A 121 -9.32 4.38 21.70
N ARG A 122 -9.69 4.29 20.42
CA ARG A 122 -11.11 4.24 19.98
C ARG A 122 -11.52 2.88 19.44
N GLY A 123 -10.58 1.96 19.24
CA GLY A 123 -10.85 0.68 18.59
C GLY A 123 -11.19 0.88 17.11
N LEU A 124 -12.06 0.01 16.58
CA LEU A 124 -12.41 -0.06 15.17
C LEU A 124 -13.63 0.84 14.85
N GLU A 125 -13.40 1.89 14.09
CA GLU A 125 -14.39 2.86 13.63
C GLU A 125 -14.76 2.54 12.18
N LYS A 126 -15.96 1.98 11.97
CA LYS A 126 -16.44 1.57 10.63
C LYS A 126 -17.10 2.73 9.91
N PHE A 127 -16.94 2.79 8.60
CA PHE A 127 -17.64 3.74 7.75
C PHE A 127 -18.13 3.07 6.46
N GLY A 128 -19.11 3.72 5.83
CA GLY A 128 -19.58 3.31 4.53
C GLY A 128 -20.53 2.12 4.45
N ARG A 129 -21.41 2.02 5.45
CA ARG A 129 -22.52 1.06 5.48
C ARG A 129 -23.50 1.18 4.31
N ASN A 130 -23.56 2.35 3.68
CA ASN A 130 -24.50 2.65 2.61
C ASN A 130 -24.04 2.10 1.25
N TRP A 131 -22.78 1.71 1.13
CA TRP A 131 -22.19 1.13 -0.08
C TRP A 131 -22.16 -0.40 -0.01
N SER A 132 -22.03 -1.08 -1.15
CA SER A 132 -21.90 -2.54 -1.19
C SER A 132 -20.50 -2.96 -0.73
N TYR A 133 -19.50 -2.20 -1.15
CA TYR A 133 -18.10 -2.48 -0.90
C TYR A 133 -17.32 -1.18 -0.70
N VAL A 134 -16.41 -1.17 0.27
CA VAL A 134 -15.48 -0.07 0.53
C VAL A 134 -14.10 -0.68 0.77
N GLN A 135 -13.13 -0.24 -0.02
CA GLN A 135 -11.74 -0.61 0.11
C GLN A 135 -10.91 0.63 0.40
N THR A 136 -10.11 0.59 1.46
CA THR A 136 -9.11 1.63 1.72
C THR A 136 -7.79 1.26 1.06
N SER A 137 -7.06 2.25 0.58
CA SER A 137 -5.73 2.09 -0.03
C SER A 137 -4.66 2.96 0.64
N GLY A 138 -5.05 4.05 1.31
CA GLY A 138 -4.10 4.96 1.96
C GLY A 138 -4.69 5.73 3.13
N ILE A 139 -3.79 6.29 3.94
CA ILE A 139 -4.08 7.09 5.14
C ILE A 139 -3.04 8.21 5.27
N SER A 140 -3.46 9.40 5.72
CA SER A 140 -2.57 10.53 6.01
C SER A 140 -1.64 10.26 7.21
N ASP A 141 -0.57 11.04 7.37
CA ASP A 141 0.44 10.84 8.42
C ASP A 141 -0.15 10.91 9.83
N ASP A 142 -1.13 11.78 10.04
CA ASP A 142 -1.86 11.97 11.30
C ASP A 142 -3.02 10.98 11.49
N GLY A 143 -3.24 10.13 10.48
CA GLY A 143 -4.30 9.15 10.49
C GLY A 143 -5.71 9.71 10.27
N THR A 144 -5.92 10.99 9.97
CA THR A 144 -7.26 11.61 9.99
C THR A 144 -7.99 11.57 8.66
N ILE A 145 -7.26 11.40 7.55
CA ILE A 145 -7.82 11.29 6.20
C ILE A 145 -7.49 9.93 5.61
N LEU A 146 -8.51 9.26 5.08
CA LEU A 146 -8.41 7.95 4.44
C LEU A 146 -8.80 8.07 2.98
N VAL A 147 -8.22 7.25 2.12
CA VAL A 147 -8.58 7.19 0.69
C VAL A 147 -8.79 5.76 0.23
N GLY A 148 -9.46 5.62 -0.90
CA GLY A 148 -9.69 4.33 -1.52
C GLY A 148 -10.74 4.37 -2.62
N ALA A 149 -11.45 3.26 -2.77
CA ALA A 149 -12.59 3.13 -3.68
C ALA A 149 -13.83 2.58 -2.95
N PHE A 150 -15.01 3.03 -3.34
CA PHE A 150 -16.28 2.43 -2.94
C PHE A 150 -17.13 2.06 -4.16
N TRP A 151 -18.09 1.17 -3.95
CA TRP A 151 -19.01 0.67 -4.96
C TRP A 151 -20.46 0.89 -4.51
N TYR A 152 -21.30 1.41 -5.39
CA TYR A 152 -22.75 1.54 -5.11
C TYR A 152 -23.46 0.18 -5.20
N GLN A 153 -23.18 -0.56 -6.27
CA GLN A 153 -23.56 -1.96 -6.53
C GLN A 153 -22.36 -2.64 -7.20
N ASP A 154 -22.42 -3.93 -7.55
CA ASP A 154 -21.31 -4.56 -8.28
C ASP A 154 -20.96 -3.73 -9.53
N TYR A 155 -19.66 -3.54 -9.81
CA TYR A 155 -19.08 -2.70 -10.89
C TYR A 155 -19.06 -1.17 -10.61
N ASP A 156 -18.20 -0.45 -11.32
CA ASP A 156 -17.95 1.00 -11.24
C ASP A 156 -17.40 1.53 -9.88
N PRO A 157 -16.11 1.28 -9.57
CA PRO A 157 -15.46 1.85 -8.41
C PRO A 157 -15.39 3.38 -8.48
N HIS A 158 -15.65 4.05 -7.36
CA HIS A 158 -15.49 5.49 -7.22
C HIS A 158 -14.41 5.82 -6.20
N ALA A 159 -13.42 6.61 -6.62
CA ALA A 159 -12.39 7.13 -5.74
C ALA A 159 -13.02 7.99 -4.64
N PHE A 160 -12.52 7.87 -3.41
CA PHE A 160 -13.01 8.66 -2.29
C PHE A 160 -11.91 9.16 -1.38
N TYR A 161 -12.24 10.18 -0.60
CA TYR A 161 -11.59 10.45 0.67
C TYR A 161 -12.61 10.41 1.81
N TRP A 162 -12.16 10.05 3.00
CA TRP A 162 -12.96 10.04 4.21
C TRP A 162 -12.31 10.88 5.29
N THR A 163 -13.14 11.58 6.07
CA THR A 163 -12.76 12.18 7.35
C THR A 163 -13.85 11.88 8.38
N GLU A 164 -13.52 11.94 9.67
CA GLU A 164 -14.52 11.76 10.73
C GLU A 164 -15.67 12.77 10.63
N ARG A 165 -15.35 14.01 10.23
CA ARG A 165 -16.33 15.11 10.10
C ARG A 165 -17.25 14.94 8.89
N ASP A 166 -16.65 14.65 7.73
CA ASP A 166 -17.37 14.70 6.45
C ASP A 166 -17.92 13.32 6.04
N GLY A 167 -17.49 12.23 6.68
CA GLY A 167 -17.73 10.88 6.18
C GLY A 167 -16.99 10.65 4.85
N VAL A 168 -17.47 9.68 4.06
CA VAL A 168 -16.91 9.39 2.73
C VAL A 168 -17.43 10.43 1.75
N GLN A 169 -16.50 11.01 1.00
CA GLN A 169 -16.73 12.01 -0.03
C GLN A 169 -16.21 11.46 -1.36
N SER A 170 -17.06 11.47 -2.38
CA SER A 170 -16.72 11.02 -3.73
C SER A 170 -15.75 12.02 -4.38
N ILE A 171 -14.60 11.53 -4.84
CA ILE A 171 -13.68 12.28 -5.70
C ILE A 171 -14.15 12.20 -7.15
N ALA A 172 -14.84 11.12 -7.53
CA ALA A 172 -15.39 10.92 -8.87
C ALA A 172 -16.42 12.00 -9.27
N ASP A 173 -16.99 12.71 -8.29
CA ASP A 173 -17.92 13.83 -8.52
C ASP A 173 -17.20 15.09 -9.04
N ASP A 174 -15.86 15.10 -9.09
CA ASP A 174 -15.08 16.19 -9.66
C ASP A 174 -15.39 16.38 -11.15
N LYS A 175 -15.53 17.65 -11.57
CA LYS A 175 -15.86 18.05 -12.94
C LYS A 175 -14.93 17.44 -13.99
N PHE A 176 -13.68 17.17 -13.65
CA PHE A 176 -12.70 16.59 -14.55
C PHE A 176 -13.14 15.19 -15.03
N PHE A 177 -13.64 14.33 -14.13
CA PHE A 177 -14.09 12.99 -14.49
C PHE A 177 -15.34 13.05 -15.37
N GLN A 178 -16.29 13.91 -15.03
CA GLN A 178 -17.52 14.10 -15.80
C GLN A 178 -17.24 14.61 -17.23
N MET A 179 -16.42 15.65 -17.35
CA MET A 179 -16.05 16.21 -18.66
C MET A 179 -15.23 15.24 -19.53
N SER A 180 -14.50 14.34 -18.88
CA SER A 180 -13.68 13.33 -19.56
C SER A 180 -14.41 11.99 -19.75
N GLN A 181 -15.68 11.90 -19.35
CA GLN A 181 -16.50 10.69 -19.40
C GLN A 181 -15.85 9.48 -18.69
N LEU A 182 -15.12 9.75 -17.61
CA LEU A 182 -14.51 8.73 -16.77
C LEU A 182 -15.52 8.32 -15.69
N THR A 183 -15.92 7.05 -15.71
CA THR A 183 -16.93 6.49 -14.80
C THR A 183 -16.28 5.72 -13.66
N ASP A 184 -15.08 5.20 -13.89
CA ASP A 184 -14.34 4.40 -12.96
C ASP A 184 -13.20 5.19 -12.36
N SER A 185 -13.00 5.04 -11.05
CA SER A 185 -11.84 5.61 -10.37
C SER A 185 -11.50 4.88 -9.07
N GLY A 186 -10.21 4.90 -8.74
CA GLY A 186 -9.73 4.45 -7.44
C GLY A 186 -8.63 5.37 -6.94
N ALA A 187 -8.77 5.89 -5.73
CA ALA A 187 -7.65 6.54 -5.05
C ALA A 187 -6.72 5.46 -4.51
N LEU A 188 -5.41 5.63 -4.72
CA LEU A 188 -4.38 4.64 -4.36
C LEU A 188 -3.36 5.18 -3.36
N GLY A 189 -3.20 6.50 -3.27
CA GLY A 189 -2.24 7.13 -2.36
C GLY A 189 -2.69 8.52 -1.91
N ILE A 190 -2.18 8.96 -0.77
CA ILE A 190 -2.47 10.26 -0.15
C ILE A 190 -1.19 10.85 0.48
N SER A 191 -1.00 12.16 0.37
CA SER A 191 0.14 12.87 0.97
C SER A 191 0.04 12.90 2.49
N GLY A 192 1.14 13.20 3.17
CA GLY A 192 1.19 13.11 4.62
C GLY A 192 0.30 14.13 5.33
N ASP A 193 0.12 15.31 4.75
CA ASP A 193 -0.84 16.32 5.19
C ASP A 193 -2.28 16.07 4.71
N GLY A 194 -2.50 15.02 3.91
CA GLY A 194 -3.76 14.66 3.30
C GLY A 194 -4.32 15.64 2.27
N SER A 195 -3.51 16.59 1.78
CA SER A 195 -3.94 17.61 0.81
C SER A 195 -3.93 17.14 -0.64
N THR A 196 -3.13 16.11 -0.94
CA THR A 196 -2.94 15.56 -2.29
C THR A 196 -3.31 14.09 -2.32
N ILE A 197 -4.17 13.70 -3.26
CA ILE A 197 -4.60 12.31 -3.48
C ILE A 197 -4.22 11.90 -4.89
N VAL A 198 -3.73 10.69 -5.06
CA VAL A 198 -3.40 10.13 -6.38
C VAL A 198 -4.15 8.84 -6.61
N GLY A 199 -4.43 8.55 -7.87
CA GLY A 199 -5.19 7.38 -8.24
C GLY A 199 -5.27 7.21 -9.74
N TRP A 200 -6.12 6.29 -10.15
CA TRP A 200 -6.42 6.03 -11.54
C TRP A 200 -7.89 6.32 -11.84
N ALA A 201 -8.18 6.60 -13.10
CA ALA A 201 -9.54 6.66 -13.61
C ALA A 201 -9.63 6.14 -15.05
N ALA A 202 -10.78 5.61 -15.42
CA ALA A 202 -11.04 5.05 -16.74
C ALA A 202 -12.49 5.29 -17.18
N ASP A 203 -12.75 5.13 -18.47
CA ASP A 203 -14.10 5.04 -19.01
C ASP A 203 -14.76 3.69 -18.64
N ASP A 204 -16.05 3.55 -18.96
CA ASP A 204 -16.87 2.37 -18.67
C ASP A 204 -16.35 1.10 -19.38
N GLN A 205 -15.76 1.28 -20.57
CA GLN A 205 -15.12 0.21 -21.34
C GLN A 205 -13.69 -0.11 -20.86
N ARG A 206 -13.20 0.66 -19.88
CA ARG A 206 -11.83 0.70 -19.36
C ARG A 206 -10.76 0.77 -20.46
N GLN A 207 -11.07 1.17 -21.69
CA GLN A 207 -10.12 0.99 -22.83
C GLN A 207 -8.80 1.71 -22.60
N GLN A 208 -8.87 2.84 -21.89
CA GLN A 208 -7.71 3.59 -21.43
C GLN A 208 -7.90 3.99 -19.97
N ALA A 209 -6.87 3.74 -19.17
CA ALA A 209 -6.77 4.22 -17.80
C ALA A 209 -5.74 5.35 -17.72
N ILE A 210 -6.09 6.40 -16.99
CA ILE A 210 -5.22 7.54 -16.69
C ILE A 210 -4.85 7.52 -15.21
N ALA A 211 -3.70 8.11 -14.87
CA ALA A 211 -3.42 8.53 -13.52
C ALA A 211 -3.88 9.98 -13.32
N PHE A 212 -4.43 10.25 -12.13
CA PHE A 212 -4.79 11.59 -11.71
C PHE A 212 -4.08 11.98 -10.41
N ARG A 213 -3.89 13.29 -10.24
CA ARG A 213 -3.54 13.95 -8.99
C ARG A 213 -4.67 14.91 -8.61
N TRP A 214 -5.23 14.77 -7.43
CA TRP A 214 -6.36 15.56 -6.93
C TRP A 214 -5.98 16.38 -5.70
N THR A 215 -6.52 17.59 -5.62
CA THR A 215 -6.48 18.43 -4.41
C THR A 215 -7.84 19.09 -4.22
N ARG A 216 -8.25 19.35 -2.97
CA ARG A 216 -9.51 20.08 -2.69
C ARG A 216 -9.61 21.42 -3.42
N ALA A 217 -8.49 22.14 -3.56
CA ALA A 217 -8.47 23.49 -4.12
C ALA A 217 -8.56 23.51 -5.65
N ASN A 218 -7.94 22.55 -6.33
CA ASN A 218 -7.79 22.58 -7.80
C ASN A 218 -8.56 21.48 -8.52
N GLY A 219 -9.15 20.53 -7.79
CA GLY A 219 -9.78 19.34 -8.35
C GLY A 219 -8.77 18.34 -8.91
N ALA A 220 -9.26 17.43 -9.75
CA ALA A 220 -8.45 16.39 -10.40
C ALA A 220 -7.66 16.94 -11.59
N GLN A 221 -6.43 16.46 -11.73
CA GLN A 221 -5.49 16.81 -12.79
C GLN A 221 -4.98 15.52 -13.43
N TYR A 222 -5.03 15.44 -14.75
CA TYR A 222 -4.37 14.38 -15.51
C TYR A 222 -2.85 14.44 -15.29
N ILE A 223 -2.23 13.31 -14.96
CA ILE A 223 -0.77 13.21 -14.82
C ILE A 223 -0.11 12.20 -15.74
N GLY A 224 -0.85 11.32 -16.41
CA GLY A 224 -0.31 10.40 -17.42
C GLY A 224 -1.25 9.24 -17.77
N ASN A 225 -0.93 8.51 -18.83
CA ASN A 225 -1.62 7.25 -19.18
C ASN A 225 -0.99 6.11 -18.39
N VAL A 226 -1.81 5.22 -17.84
CA VAL A 226 -1.35 4.13 -16.98
C VAL A 226 -1.82 2.75 -17.40
N GLY A 227 -2.61 2.62 -18.45
CA GLY A 227 -3.00 1.31 -18.99
C GLY A 227 -4.40 1.32 -19.58
N GLY A 228 -5.18 0.29 -19.27
CA GLY A 228 -6.54 0.06 -19.74
C GLY A 228 -6.92 -1.43 -19.69
N GLY A 229 -8.16 -1.77 -20.02
CA GLY A 229 -8.75 -3.09 -19.83
C GLY A 229 -8.66 -3.51 -18.37
N ASP A 230 -8.09 -4.69 -18.15
CA ASP A 230 -7.78 -5.22 -16.82
C ASP A 230 -6.42 -4.70 -16.27
N ASN A 231 -5.65 -3.96 -17.07
CA ASN A 231 -4.32 -3.47 -16.70
C ASN A 231 -4.40 -2.09 -16.05
N ILE A 232 -4.72 -2.08 -14.76
CA ILE A 232 -4.89 -0.87 -13.95
C ILE A 232 -3.90 -0.90 -12.78
N PRO A 233 -3.28 0.23 -12.39
CA PRO A 233 -2.36 0.24 -11.26
C PRO A 233 -3.05 -0.23 -9.98
N HIS A 234 -2.40 -1.15 -9.25
CA HIS A 234 -2.88 -1.58 -7.93
C HIS A 234 -2.28 -0.74 -6.78
N TRP A 235 -1.21 0.01 -7.06
CA TRP A 235 -0.51 0.83 -6.10
C TRP A 235 0.02 2.11 -6.77
N MET A 236 -0.12 3.24 -6.08
CA MET A 236 0.59 4.48 -6.38
C MET A 236 0.97 5.16 -5.07
N GLY A 237 2.22 5.57 -4.94
CA GLY A 237 2.73 6.38 -3.85
C GLY A 237 2.71 7.87 -4.19
N VAL A 238 2.50 8.71 -3.18
CA VAL A 238 2.65 10.17 -3.27
C VAL A 238 3.46 10.68 -2.08
N SER A 239 4.38 11.62 -2.31
CA SER A 239 5.27 12.11 -1.28
C SER A 239 4.49 12.90 -0.23
N LYS A 240 5.10 13.07 0.94
CA LYS A 240 4.51 13.76 2.09
C LYS A 240 4.04 15.17 1.76
N ASP A 241 4.74 15.86 0.87
CA ASP A 241 4.41 17.19 0.36
C ASP A 241 3.53 17.18 -0.92
N GLY A 242 3.19 16.01 -1.45
CA GLY A 242 2.36 15.86 -2.63
C GLY A 242 3.03 16.22 -3.97
N SER A 243 4.36 16.35 -3.99
CA SER A 243 5.13 16.83 -5.16
C SER A 243 5.64 15.71 -6.08
N VAL A 244 5.83 14.50 -5.55
CA VAL A 244 6.30 13.33 -6.29
C VAL A 244 5.22 12.25 -6.27
N VAL A 245 4.96 11.63 -7.43
CA VAL A 245 4.06 10.47 -7.57
C VAL A 245 4.83 9.33 -8.23
N VAL A 246 4.67 8.12 -7.71
CA VAL A 246 5.30 6.91 -8.24
C VAL A 246 4.28 5.79 -8.32
N GLY A 247 4.40 4.93 -9.32
CA GLY A 247 3.56 3.75 -9.43
C GLY A 247 3.97 2.88 -10.61
N THR A 248 3.11 1.93 -10.94
CA THR A 248 3.27 1.04 -12.09
C THR A 248 2.24 1.41 -13.14
N ALA A 249 2.64 1.48 -14.41
CA ALA A 249 1.79 1.74 -15.56
C ALA A 249 1.97 0.64 -16.60
N PHE A 250 1.02 0.51 -17.52
CA PHE A 250 1.01 -0.55 -18.52
C PHE A 250 1.03 0.01 -19.95
N ASN A 251 1.79 -0.64 -20.83
CA ASN A 251 1.91 -0.28 -22.25
C ASN A 251 0.72 -0.82 -23.09
N GLY A 252 -0.51 -0.56 -22.65
CA GLY A 252 -1.75 -0.90 -23.36
C GLY A 252 -2.78 -1.66 -22.53
N SER A 253 -3.90 -2.01 -23.16
CA SER A 253 -5.09 -2.58 -22.51
C SER A 253 -5.28 -4.10 -22.69
N TYR A 254 -4.35 -4.78 -23.38
CA TYR A 254 -4.43 -6.21 -23.68
C TYR A 254 -3.75 -7.06 -22.60
N ARG A 255 -4.17 -8.32 -22.45
CA ARG A 255 -3.55 -9.25 -21.49
C ARG A 255 -2.08 -9.46 -21.83
N GLY A 256 -1.21 -9.28 -20.83
CA GLY A 256 0.25 -9.37 -20.99
C GLY A 256 0.90 -8.10 -21.52
N ALA A 257 0.23 -6.94 -21.45
CA ALA A 257 0.88 -5.66 -21.67
C ALA A 257 2.03 -5.48 -20.68
N THR A 258 3.17 -4.96 -21.16
CA THR A 258 4.35 -4.75 -20.33
C THR A 258 4.09 -3.67 -19.29
N GLU A 259 4.32 -4.00 -18.03
CA GLU A 259 4.31 -3.04 -16.93
C GLU A 259 5.64 -2.28 -16.82
N HIS A 260 5.59 -1.02 -16.43
CA HIS A 260 6.76 -0.19 -16.20
C HIS A 260 6.55 0.75 -15.02
N VAL A 261 7.62 0.97 -14.26
CA VAL A 261 7.61 1.95 -13.18
C VAL A 261 7.63 3.36 -13.76
N PHE A 262 6.73 4.21 -13.30
CA PHE A 262 6.74 5.63 -13.61
C PHE A 262 7.04 6.47 -12.37
N ARG A 263 7.62 7.64 -12.62
CA ARG A 263 7.74 8.73 -11.65
C ARG A 263 7.23 10.01 -12.29
N TRP A 264 6.40 10.75 -11.57
CA TRP A 264 5.87 12.04 -11.97
C TRP A 264 6.26 13.12 -10.99
N THR A 265 6.63 14.28 -11.53
CA THR A 265 6.67 15.57 -10.82
C THR A 265 6.06 16.64 -11.71
N ARG A 266 5.68 17.79 -11.13
CA ARG A 266 5.16 18.92 -11.92
C ARG A 266 6.19 19.43 -12.94
N GLU A 267 7.47 19.36 -12.62
CA GLU A 267 8.55 19.87 -13.47
C GLU A 267 8.94 18.89 -14.58
N GLU A 268 9.00 17.60 -14.26
CA GLU A 268 9.50 16.58 -15.18
C GLU A 268 8.39 15.86 -15.95
N GLY A 269 7.13 15.99 -15.52
CA GLY A 269 6.00 15.25 -16.08
C GLY A 269 6.08 13.75 -15.79
N PHE A 270 5.30 12.96 -16.53
CA PHE A 270 5.26 11.51 -16.41
C PHE A 270 6.47 10.89 -17.10
N LYS A 271 7.31 10.17 -16.36
CA LYS A 271 8.51 9.53 -16.90
C LYS A 271 8.61 8.08 -16.47
N ASN A 272 8.97 7.22 -17.43
CA ASN A 272 9.35 5.84 -17.16
C ASN A 272 10.72 5.85 -16.45
N VAL A 273 10.80 5.18 -15.31
CA VAL A 273 12.03 5.06 -14.53
C VAL A 273 12.98 4.06 -15.17
N ILE A 274 12.42 2.98 -15.72
CA ILE A 274 13.11 1.95 -16.49
C ILE A 274 12.51 1.98 -17.90
N PRO A 275 13.23 2.53 -18.91
CA PRO A 275 12.68 2.71 -20.25
C PRO A 275 12.36 1.41 -20.99
N ASP A 276 13.14 0.35 -20.74
CA ASP A 276 13.04 -0.93 -21.43
C ASP A 276 12.88 -2.08 -20.43
N GLY A 277 11.95 -2.98 -20.73
CA GLY A 277 11.69 -4.18 -19.91
C GLY A 277 10.55 -4.01 -18.90
N GLU A 278 10.10 -5.14 -18.39
CA GLU A 278 9.02 -5.22 -17.42
C GLU A 278 9.50 -4.77 -16.04
N SER A 279 8.80 -3.84 -15.40
CA SER A 279 9.14 -3.35 -14.06
C SER A 279 7.92 -2.90 -13.25
N ASN A 280 8.01 -3.09 -11.92
CA ASN A 280 6.92 -2.83 -10.99
C ASN A 280 7.41 -2.07 -9.76
N ALA A 281 6.65 -1.06 -9.33
CA ALA A 281 6.94 -0.25 -8.17
C ALA A 281 6.34 -0.89 -6.92
N LEU A 282 7.16 -1.06 -5.89
CA LEU A 282 6.78 -1.70 -4.63
C LEU A 282 6.66 -0.70 -3.47
N GLY A 283 7.35 0.44 -3.56
CA GLY A 283 7.24 1.51 -2.58
C GLY A 283 8.20 2.68 -2.83
N MET A 284 8.07 3.73 -2.03
CA MET A 284 8.92 4.93 -2.10
C MET A 284 9.10 5.56 -0.71
N SER A 285 10.14 6.36 -0.55
CA SER A 285 10.36 7.13 0.68
C SER A 285 9.34 8.25 0.81
N SER A 286 9.05 8.69 2.04
CA SER A 286 8.07 9.74 2.30
C SER A 286 8.41 11.07 1.61
N ASP A 287 9.67 11.37 1.35
CA ASP A 287 10.11 12.55 0.60
C ASP A 287 10.09 12.35 -0.94
N GLY A 288 9.78 11.14 -1.43
CA GLY A 288 9.79 10.79 -2.85
C GLY A 288 11.16 10.81 -3.52
N SER A 289 12.25 10.85 -2.74
CA SER A 289 13.63 10.85 -3.25
C SER A 289 14.15 9.46 -3.61
N LYS A 290 13.56 8.41 -3.03
CA LYS A 290 13.89 7.00 -3.27
C LYS A 290 12.66 6.19 -3.68
N LEU A 291 12.90 5.20 -4.52
CA LEU A 291 11.90 4.24 -5.01
C LEU A 291 12.49 2.83 -4.93
N PHE A 292 11.68 1.86 -4.54
CA PHE A 292 12.03 0.44 -4.55
C PHE A 292 11.02 -0.32 -5.40
N GLY A 293 11.53 -1.21 -6.24
CA GLY A 293 10.72 -1.99 -7.16
C GLY A 293 11.39 -3.28 -7.57
N GLU A 294 10.75 -3.98 -8.50
CA GLU A 294 11.32 -5.13 -9.19
C GLU A 294 11.33 -4.89 -10.71
N TYR A 295 12.27 -5.52 -11.40
CA TYR A 295 12.39 -5.42 -12.85
C TYR A 295 12.94 -6.72 -13.43
N ARG A 296 12.60 -6.98 -14.69
CA ARG A 296 12.97 -8.21 -15.37
C ARG A 296 14.40 -8.17 -15.89
N VAL A 297 15.19 -9.16 -15.49
CA VAL A 297 16.52 -9.47 -16.00
C VAL A 297 16.48 -10.91 -16.52
N GLU A 298 16.59 -11.08 -17.84
CA GLU A 298 16.38 -12.37 -18.50
C GLU A 298 15.01 -12.98 -18.10
N ASP A 299 14.99 -14.16 -17.47
CA ASP A 299 13.78 -14.86 -17.04
C ASP A 299 13.43 -14.65 -15.55
N GLN A 300 14.16 -13.78 -14.84
CA GLN A 300 13.99 -13.53 -13.41
C GLN A 300 13.65 -12.07 -13.12
N PHE A 301 12.91 -11.83 -12.05
CA PHE A 301 12.74 -10.47 -11.52
C PHE A 301 13.84 -10.21 -10.49
N HIS A 302 14.47 -9.05 -10.57
CA HIS A 302 15.44 -8.56 -9.60
C HIS A 302 14.86 -7.36 -8.88
N TYR A 303 15.19 -7.19 -7.60
CA TYR A 303 14.88 -5.96 -6.89
C TYR A 303 15.83 -4.83 -7.29
N PHE A 304 15.32 -3.60 -7.32
CA PHE A 304 16.12 -2.40 -7.54
C PHE A 304 15.76 -1.29 -6.56
N VAL A 305 16.71 -0.39 -6.33
CA VAL A 305 16.47 0.93 -5.75
C VAL A 305 16.81 1.99 -6.77
N TRP A 306 15.95 3.00 -6.86
CA TRP A 306 16.18 4.19 -7.67
C TRP A 306 16.37 5.42 -6.79
N THR A 307 17.33 6.26 -7.15
CA THR A 307 17.43 7.66 -6.69
C THR A 307 17.72 8.59 -7.86
N LYS A 308 17.46 9.88 -7.70
CA LYS A 308 17.79 10.88 -8.74
C LYS A 308 19.29 10.97 -9.03
N ASN A 309 20.15 10.69 -8.05
CA ASN A 309 21.60 10.84 -8.18
C ASN A 309 22.26 9.58 -8.78
N SER A 310 21.81 8.40 -8.36
CA SER A 310 22.39 7.11 -8.76
C SER A 310 21.69 6.46 -9.95
N GLY A 311 20.46 6.90 -10.29
CA GLY A 311 19.59 6.14 -11.18
C GLY A 311 19.16 4.82 -10.55
N VAL A 312 18.88 3.84 -11.40
CA VAL A 312 18.48 2.48 -11.00
C VAL A 312 19.71 1.67 -10.60
N VAL A 313 19.68 1.11 -9.40
CA VAL A 313 20.72 0.25 -8.84
C VAL A 313 20.08 -1.11 -8.52
N ASP A 314 20.56 -2.17 -9.18
CA ASP A 314 20.19 -3.57 -8.86
C ASP A 314 20.67 -3.90 -7.44
N THR A 315 19.82 -4.53 -6.63
CA THR A 315 20.21 -4.93 -5.26
C THR A 315 21.01 -6.25 -5.22
N GLY A 316 21.12 -6.96 -6.34
CA GLY A 316 21.65 -8.31 -6.46
C GLY A 316 20.73 -9.39 -5.91
N ILE A 317 19.48 -9.06 -5.59
CA ILE A 317 18.50 -9.98 -4.99
C ILE A 317 17.44 -10.30 -6.04
N VAL A 318 17.33 -11.58 -6.38
CA VAL A 318 16.23 -12.10 -7.19
C VAL A 318 14.94 -12.03 -6.38
N ALA A 319 13.91 -11.42 -6.95
CA ALA A 319 12.60 -11.31 -6.36
C ALA A 319 11.99 -12.70 -6.18
N ASP A 320 11.64 -13.01 -4.93
CA ASP A 320 11.05 -14.26 -4.53
C ASP A 320 9.61 -14.01 -4.08
N ARG A 321 8.66 -14.68 -4.75
CA ARG A 321 7.23 -14.57 -4.43
C ARG A 321 6.88 -15.21 -3.07
N THR A 322 7.83 -15.88 -2.40
CA THR A 322 7.68 -16.35 -1.02
C THR A 322 8.02 -15.29 0.03
N GLN A 323 8.24 -14.03 -0.34
CA GLN A 323 8.48 -12.94 0.61
C GLN A 323 7.65 -11.70 0.25
N TRP A 324 7.24 -10.97 1.28
CA TRP A 324 6.60 -9.66 1.15
C TRP A 324 7.62 -8.56 1.44
N PRO A 325 7.98 -7.74 0.44
CA PRO A 325 8.77 -6.54 0.68
C PRO A 325 7.88 -5.43 1.25
N LEU A 326 8.27 -4.89 2.40
CA LEU A 326 7.62 -3.76 3.08
C LEU A 326 8.56 -2.57 3.11
N ILE A 327 8.05 -1.42 2.66
CA ILE A 327 8.87 -0.25 2.39
C ILE A 327 8.59 0.80 3.47
N SER A 328 9.63 1.19 4.21
CA SER A 328 9.58 2.24 5.23
C SER A 328 10.56 3.35 4.88
N ASP A 329 10.54 4.49 5.58
CA ASP A 329 11.53 5.55 5.36
C ASP A 329 12.96 5.13 5.70
N ARG A 330 13.11 4.09 6.53
CA ARG A 330 14.40 3.68 7.09
C ARG A 330 15.00 2.45 6.46
N ALA A 331 14.21 1.60 5.79
CA ALA A 331 14.61 0.27 5.38
C ALA A 331 13.58 -0.38 4.43
N ILE A 332 14.07 -1.35 3.68
CA ILE A 332 13.25 -2.38 3.02
C ILE A 332 13.21 -3.58 3.98
N THR A 333 12.02 -4.04 4.34
CA THR A 333 11.81 -5.18 5.25
C THR A 333 11.20 -6.34 4.49
N LEU A 334 11.91 -7.46 4.40
CA LEU A 334 11.41 -8.71 3.81
C LEU A 334 10.77 -9.57 4.90
N VAL A 335 9.50 -9.87 4.74
CA VAL A 335 8.74 -10.77 5.63
C VAL A 335 8.43 -12.07 4.89
N PRO A 336 8.76 -13.25 5.43
CA PRO A 336 8.43 -14.51 4.75
C PRO A 336 6.92 -14.68 4.57
N ALA A 337 6.55 -15.12 3.38
CA ALA A 337 5.24 -15.67 3.06
C ALA A 337 5.14 -17.13 3.49
N ARG A 338 3.92 -17.53 3.81
CA ARG A 338 3.59 -18.91 4.16
C ARG A 338 3.65 -19.82 2.93
#